data_AF-A0A9D0VI86-F1
#
_entry.id   AF-A0A9D0VI86-F1
#
_cell.length_a   1.000
_cell.length_b   1.000
_cell.length_c   1.000
_cell.angle_alpha   90.00
_cell.angle_beta   90.00
_cell.angle_gamma   90.00
#
_symmetry.space_group_name_H-M   'P 1'
#
loop_
_entity.id
_entity.type
_entity.pdbx_description
1 polymer ?
#
loop_
_entity_poly.entity_id
_entity_poly.type
_entity_poly.pdbx_seq_one_letter_code
_entity_poly.pdbx_strand_id
1 'polypeptide(L)'
;MLEAIRAVARGQTWVRPDAAPILAAGWARRSAQGELRRRYDSLSDREREVFRLVAFGHPSSRIGRILHISGKTVDTYRRRVNEKLELSERADYVRIALELGILVSER
;
A
#
# COMPACT_ATOMS: atom_id res chain seq x y z
N MET A 1 -40.39 -6.58 7.56
CA MET A 1 -40.15 -5.39 6.71
C MET A 1 -40.35 -4.07 7.47
N LEU A 2 -41.39 -3.93 8.30
CA LEU A 2 -41.63 -2.74 9.14
C LEU A 2 -40.55 -2.48 10.23
N GLU A 3 -39.84 -3.50 10.71
CA GLU A 3 -38.76 -3.34 11.71
C GLU A 3 -37.50 -2.66 11.14
N ALA A 4 -37.19 -2.92 9.87
CA ALA A 4 -36.01 -2.38 9.20
C ALA A 4 -36.10 -0.85 9.03
N ILE A 5 -37.31 -0.33 8.78
CA ILE A 5 -37.56 1.12 8.67
C ILE A 5 -37.44 1.79 10.05
N ARG A 6 -37.91 1.13 11.12
CA ARG A 6 -37.81 1.65 12.50
C ARG A 6 -36.39 1.61 13.05
N ALA A 7 -35.53 0.69 12.59
CA ALA A 7 -34.13 0.61 13.00
C ALA A 7 -33.29 1.76 12.41
N VAL A 8 -33.47 2.08 11.13
CA VAL A 8 -32.78 3.20 10.45
C VAL A 8 -33.20 4.56 11.05
N ALA A 9 -34.48 4.71 11.41
CA ALA A 9 -34.98 5.92 12.09
C ALA A 9 -34.39 6.17 13.49
N ARG A 10 -33.75 5.17 14.11
CA ARG A 10 -33.09 5.28 15.43
C ARG A 10 -31.57 5.49 15.35
N GLY A 11 -31.04 5.78 14.17
CA GLY A 11 -29.59 5.91 13.95
C GLY A 11 -28.82 4.59 14.08
N GLN A 12 -29.52 3.46 14.07
CA GLN A 12 -28.91 2.13 14.11
C GLN A 12 -28.77 1.59 12.69
N THR A 13 -27.54 1.33 12.27
CA THR A 13 -27.23 0.73 10.97
C THR A 13 -27.80 -0.69 10.92
N TRP A 14 -28.93 -0.88 10.24
CA TRP A 14 -29.49 -2.20 9.97
C TRP A 14 -28.76 -2.82 8.78
N VAL A 15 -27.73 -3.62 9.07
CA VAL A 15 -27.06 -4.45 8.07
C VAL A 15 -27.96 -5.65 7.80
N ARG A 16 -28.45 -5.81 6.57
CA ARG A 16 -29.14 -7.06 6.21
C ARG A 16 -28.16 -8.23 6.37
N PRO A 17 -28.58 -9.41 6.87
CA PRO A 17 -27.68 -10.55 7.12
C PRO A 17 -26.83 -10.97 5.91
N ASP A 18 -27.36 -10.80 4.70
CA ASP A 18 -26.70 -11.06 3.42
C ASP A 18 -25.65 -10.02 3.03
N ALA A 19 -25.70 -8.81 3.59
CA ALA A 19 -24.71 -7.75 3.39
C ALA A 19 -23.55 -7.80 4.40
N ALA A 20 -23.67 -8.55 5.50
CA ALA A 20 -22.64 -8.63 6.53
C ALA A 20 -21.27 -9.12 6.02
N PRO A 21 -21.15 -10.13 5.14
CA PRO A 21 -19.87 -10.56 4.58
C PRO A 21 -19.18 -9.48 3.73
N ILE A 22 -19.97 -8.72 2.96
CA ILE A 22 -19.48 -7.65 2.09
C ILE A 22 -18.91 -6.50 2.94
N LEU A 23 -19.60 -6.14 4.01
CA LEU A 23 -19.14 -5.10 4.94
C LEU A 23 -17.89 -5.54 5.72
N ALA A 24 -17.85 -6.80 6.17
CA ALA A 24 -16.69 -7.36 6.85
C ALA A 24 -15.45 -7.37 5.93
N ALA A 25 -15.61 -7.80 4.67
CA ALA A 25 -14.55 -7.76 3.67
C ALA A 25 -14.08 -6.32 3.38
N GLY A 26 -15.02 -5.37 3.27
CA GLY A 26 -14.70 -3.95 3.09
C GLY A 26 -13.93 -3.36 4.28
N TRP A 27 -14.29 -3.73 5.51
CA TRP A 27 -13.55 -3.32 6.71
C TRP A 27 -12.15 -3.93 6.75
N ALA A 28 -12.03 -5.23 6.54
CA ALA A 28 -10.74 -5.93 6.52
C ALA A 28 -9.78 -5.32 5.48
N ARG A 29 -10.29 -5.01 4.29
CA ARG A 29 -9.52 -4.35 3.23
C ARG A 29 -9.02 -2.97 3.64
N ARG A 30 -9.87 -2.13 4.25
CA ARG A 30 -9.46 -0.80 4.73
C ARG A 30 -8.40 -0.89 5.83
N SER A 31 -8.56 -1.84 6.75
CA SER A 31 -7.56 -2.08 7.81
C SER A 31 -6.22 -2.50 7.24
N ALA A 32 -6.22 -3.44 6.27
CA ALA A 32 -4.99 -3.88 5.58
C ALA A 32 -4.32 -2.73 4.82
N GLN A 33 -5.09 -1.92 4.08
CA GLN A 33 -4.56 -0.75 3.37
C GLN A 33 -3.99 0.30 4.32
N GLY A 34 -4.64 0.52 5.48
CA GLY A 34 -4.13 1.41 6.53
C GLY A 34 -2.81 0.94 7.12
N GLU A 35 -2.66 -0.37 7.36
CA GLU A 35 -1.41 -0.96 7.83
C GLU A 35 -0.29 -0.85 6.78
N LEU A 36 -0.60 -1.17 5.51
CA LEU A 36 0.35 -1.01 4.41
C LEU A 36 0.82 0.44 4.28
N ARG A 37 -0.10 1.42 4.43
CA ARG A 37 0.25 2.84 4.42
C ARG A 37 1.18 3.21 5.57
N ARG A 38 0.92 2.74 6.79
CA ARG A 38 1.82 2.96 7.94
C ARG A 38 3.22 2.41 7.71
N ARG A 39 3.32 1.19 7.17
CA ARG A 39 4.62 0.58 6.83
C ARG A 39 5.35 1.38 5.75
N TYR A 40 4.64 1.84 4.72
CA TYR A 40 5.21 2.75 3.72
C TYR A 40 5.69 4.07 4.33
N ASP A 41 4.90 4.65 5.23
CA ASP A 41 5.26 5.90 5.90
C ASP A 41 6.46 5.73 6.85
N SER A 42 6.78 4.50 7.30
CA SER A 42 7.99 4.18 8.08
C SER A 42 9.29 4.13 7.25
N LEU A 43 9.18 4.16 5.91
CA LEU A 43 10.33 4.27 5.04
C LEU A 43 10.93 5.68 5.16
N SER A 44 12.27 5.74 5.24
CA SER A 44 13.02 6.98 5.09
C SER A 44 12.85 7.55 3.67
N ASP A 45 13.18 8.83 3.50
CA ASP A 45 13.03 9.51 2.19
C ASP A 45 13.80 8.79 1.08
N ARG A 46 15.03 8.32 1.38
CA ARG A 46 15.83 7.53 0.43
C ARG A 46 15.24 6.18 0.11
N GLU A 47 14.66 5.50 1.10
CA GLU A 47 13.96 4.22 0.88
C GLU A 47 12.72 4.42 0.01
N ARG A 48 11.95 5.49 0.23
CA ARG A 48 10.77 5.82 -0.61
C ARG A 48 11.16 6.15 -2.04
N GLU A 49 12.27 6.86 -2.22
CA GLU A 49 12.81 7.20 -3.54
C GLU A 49 13.26 5.95 -4.31
N VAL A 50 14.01 5.07 -3.66
CA VAL A 50 14.39 3.77 -4.24
C VAL A 50 13.17 2.92 -4.53
N PHE A 51 12.20 2.84 -3.61
CA PHE A 51 10.94 2.11 -3.83
C PHE A 51 10.22 2.58 -5.09
N ARG A 52 10.04 3.90 -5.24
CA ARG A 52 9.38 4.49 -6.43
C ARG A 52 10.10 4.08 -7.71
N LEU A 53 11.41 4.27 -7.77
CA LEU A 53 12.18 3.96 -8.98
C LEU A 53 12.17 2.45 -9.32
N VAL A 54 12.15 1.57 -8.30
CA VAL A 54 11.97 0.12 -8.53
C VAL A 54 10.57 -0.18 -9.06
N ALA A 55 9.53 0.45 -8.50
CA ALA A 55 8.15 0.31 -8.96
C ALA A 55 7.97 0.82 -10.41
N PHE A 56 8.73 1.84 -10.83
CA PHE A 56 8.83 2.29 -12.23
C PHE A 56 9.68 1.37 -13.13
N GLY A 57 10.19 0.25 -12.61
CA GLY A 57 10.91 -0.73 -13.41
C GLY A 57 12.38 -0.42 -13.64
N HIS A 58 12.98 0.54 -12.94
CA HIS A 58 14.41 0.81 -13.08
C HIS A 58 15.27 -0.28 -12.38
N PRO A 59 16.36 -0.75 -13.01
CA PRO A 59 17.33 -1.64 -12.37
C PRO A 59 18.23 -0.88 -11.39
N SER A 60 18.81 -1.55 -10.39
CA SER A 60 19.66 -0.94 -9.35
C SER A 60 20.81 -0.09 -9.93
N SER A 61 21.39 -0.49 -11.05
CA SER A 61 22.44 0.27 -11.74
C SER A 61 21.95 1.59 -12.35
N ARG A 62 20.71 1.65 -12.83
CA ARG A 62 20.08 2.89 -13.32
C ARG A 62 19.66 3.78 -12.16
N ILE A 63 19.08 3.19 -11.11
CA ILE A 63 18.72 3.91 -9.89
C ILE A 63 19.96 4.56 -9.26
N GLY A 64 21.08 3.84 -9.20
CA GLY A 64 22.32 4.39 -8.67
C GLY A 64 22.80 5.62 -9.45
N ARG A 65 22.69 5.59 -10.78
CA ARG A 65 22.98 6.76 -11.63
C ARG A 65 22.04 7.93 -11.37
N ILE A 66 20.74 7.69 -11.24
CA ILE A 66 19.72 8.73 -10.96
C ILE A 66 19.98 9.38 -9.60
N LEU A 67 20.34 8.57 -8.60
CA LEU A 67 20.52 9.02 -7.21
C LEU A 67 21.97 9.39 -6.87
N HIS A 68 22.89 9.36 -7.84
CA HIS A 68 24.32 9.60 -7.65
C HIS A 68 24.96 8.72 -6.55
N ILE A 69 24.58 7.44 -6.49
CA ILE A 69 25.11 6.43 -5.55
C ILE A 69 25.45 5.12 -6.27
N SER A 70 26.18 4.22 -5.61
CA SER A 70 26.50 2.91 -6.20
C SER A 70 25.26 2.02 -6.29
N GLY A 71 25.21 1.12 -7.29
CA GLY A 71 24.16 0.10 -7.39
C GLY A 71 24.09 -0.80 -6.14
N LYS A 72 25.23 -1.07 -5.50
CA LYS A 72 25.32 -1.82 -4.23
C LYS A 72 24.65 -1.08 -3.07
N THR A 73 24.78 0.25 -3.04
CA THR A 73 24.07 1.11 -2.08
C THR A 73 22.56 1.05 -2.32
N VAL A 74 22.13 1.07 -3.59
CA VAL A 74 20.71 0.88 -3.94
C VAL A 74 20.19 -0.47 -3.45
N ASP A 75 20.93 -1.56 -3.68
CA ASP A 75 20.53 -2.89 -3.21
C ASP A 75 20.41 -2.96 -1.68
N THR A 76 21.22 -2.17 -0.97
CA THR A 76 21.11 -2.04 0.50
C THR A 76 19.81 -1.36 0.90
N TYR A 77 19.43 -0.26 0.22
CA TYR A 77 18.13 0.38 0.44
C TYR A 77 16.97 -0.54 0.06
N ARG A 78 17.06 -1.28 -1.07
CA ARG A 78 16.04 -2.26 -1.49
C ARG A 78 15.83 -3.34 -0.45
N ARG A 79 16.91 -3.86 0.15
CA ARG A 79 16.81 -4.86 1.22
C ARG A 79 16.04 -4.32 2.42
N ARG A 80 16.33 -3.09 2.87
CA ARG A 80 15.61 -2.45 3.98
C ARG A 80 14.15 -2.18 3.63
N VAL A 81 13.86 -1.78 2.39
CA VAL A 81 12.48 -1.63 1.90
C VAL A 81 11.74 -2.97 1.93
N ASN A 82 12.36 -4.05 1.46
CA ASN A 82 11.79 -5.39 1.52
C ASN A 82 11.50 -5.82 2.95
N GLU A 83 12.43 -5.60 3.88
CA GLU A 83 12.26 -5.93 5.30
C GLU A 83 11.10 -5.14 5.93
N LYS A 84 11.00 -3.83 5.65
CA LYS A 84 9.95 -2.95 6.22
C LYS A 84 8.56 -3.16 5.62
N LEU A 85 8.49 -3.48 4.33
CA LEU A 85 7.23 -3.69 3.61
C LEU A 85 6.85 -5.17 3.43
N GLU A 86 7.68 -6.09 3.94
CA GLU A 86 7.53 -7.55 3.78
C GLU A 86 7.43 -7.97 2.30
N LEU A 87 8.32 -7.43 1.46
CA LEU A 87 8.34 -7.72 0.01
C LEU A 87 9.21 -8.93 -0.28
N SER A 88 8.73 -9.80 -1.16
CA SER A 88 9.50 -10.95 -1.64
C SER A 88 9.94 -10.75 -3.08
N GLU A 89 9.08 -10.17 -3.92
CA GLU A 89 9.30 -10.09 -5.35
C GLU A 89 9.28 -8.67 -5.89
N ARG A 90 9.87 -8.49 -7.08
CA ARG A 90 9.83 -7.19 -7.77
C ARG A 90 8.39 -6.78 -8.11
N ALA A 91 7.50 -7.75 -8.37
CA ALA A 91 6.09 -7.48 -8.64
C ALA A 91 5.36 -6.83 -7.45
N ASP A 92 5.80 -7.12 -6.21
CA ASP A 92 5.19 -6.54 -5.00
C ASP A 92 5.34 -5.02 -4.96
N TYR A 93 6.46 -4.48 -5.47
CA TYR A 93 6.68 -3.03 -5.54
C TYR A 93 5.60 -2.36 -6.37
N VAL A 94 5.30 -2.92 -7.55
CA VAL A 94 4.28 -2.38 -8.46
C VAL A 94 2.90 -2.51 -7.82
N ARG A 95 2.57 -3.70 -7.28
CA ARG A 95 1.29 -3.95 -6.61
C ARG A 95 1.03 -2.96 -5.48
N ILE A 96 1.99 -2.77 -4.59
CA ILE A 96 1.86 -1.87 -3.44
C ILE A 96 1.81 -0.42 -3.89
N ALA A 97 2.60 -0.04 -4.88
CA ALA A 97 2.57 1.32 -5.38
C ALA A 97 1.22 1.67 -6.05
N LEU A 98 0.55 0.70 -6.68
CA LEU A 98 -0.84 0.85 -7.16
C LEU A 98 -1.84 0.91 -6.00
N GLU A 99 -1.72 0.02 -5.01
CA GLU A 99 -2.62 -0.04 -3.86
C GLU A 99 -2.57 1.21 -2.98
N LEU A 100 -1.41 1.85 -2.90
CA LEU A 100 -1.19 3.12 -2.20
C LEU A 100 -1.40 4.36 -3.10
N GLY A 101 -1.61 4.18 -4.40
CA GLY A 101 -1.80 5.28 -5.35
C GLY A 101 -0.55 6.12 -5.64
N ILE A 102 0.64 5.58 -5.40
CA ILE A 102 1.93 6.30 -5.51
C ILE A 102 2.38 6.45 -6.97
N LEU A 103 2.06 5.49 -7.84
CA LEU A 103 2.43 5.52 -9.27
C LEU A 103 1.70 6.59 -10.09
N VAL A 104 0.70 7.27 -9.53
CA VAL A 104 -0.15 8.25 -10.23
C VAL A 104 0.30 9.70 -9.98
N SER A 105 1.33 9.92 -9.15
CA SER A 105 1.75 11.25 -8.73
C SER A 105 3.08 11.68 -9.35
N GLU A 106 3.08 11.89 -10.66
CA GLU A 106 3.92 12.93 -11.28
C GLU A 106 2.95 13.99 -11.84
N ARG A 107 2.62 14.99 -11.00
CA ARG A 107 2.16 16.31 -11.44
C ARG A 107 3.13 17.34 -10.89
#